data_AF-A0A7S0SK14-F1
#
_entry.id   AF-A0A7S0SK14-F1
#
_cell.length_a   1.000
_cell.length_b   1.000
_cell.length_c   1.000
_cell.angle_alpha   90.00
_cell.angle_beta   90.00
_cell.angle_gamma   90.00
#
_symmetry.space_group_name_H-M   'P 1'
#
loop_
_entity.id
_entity.type
_entity.pdbx_description
1 polymer ?
#
loop_
_entity_poly.entity_id
_entity_poly.type
_entity_poly.pdbx_seq_one_letter_code
_entity_poly.pdbx_strand_id
1 'polypeptide(L)'
;GWRIISRVHSSRPVAAAVAAGIGWDADRANMAGARACVEAYYAAGHGSDAEAMVRCYHPCTRLTAPSSTATAATSASGHNGVFLIPHADFMQRVAAREITEADPLCAKYDKITKVMMAGADAALVVCHIAYPPVLFTDVLSLLKFSDEDGGEPRWRIVCKSSVSDRCPAE
;
A
#
# COMPACT_ATOMS: atom_id res chain seq x y z
N GLY A 1 -9.99 -6.89 20.84
CA GLY A 1 -8.82 -6.12 21.32
C GLY A 1 -7.91 -5.82 20.16
N TRP A 2 -7.31 -4.62 20.11
CA TRP A 2 -6.34 -4.23 19.08
C TRP A 2 -5.05 -5.06 19.19
N ARG A 3 -4.42 -5.40 18.07
CA ARG A 3 -3.16 -6.15 18.01
C ARG A 3 -2.17 -5.43 17.11
N ILE A 4 -0.90 -5.36 17.54
CA ILE A 4 0.19 -4.83 16.72
C ILE A 4 0.60 -5.94 15.73
N ILE A 5 0.31 -5.75 14.44
CA ILE A 5 0.63 -6.72 13.37
C ILE A 5 1.94 -6.42 12.64
N SER A 6 2.55 -5.26 12.91
CA SER A 6 3.86 -4.86 12.41
C SER A 6 4.82 -4.66 13.58
N ARG A 7 5.89 -5.46 13.66
CA ARG A 7 7.01 -5.14 14.56
C ARG A 7 7.74 -3.93 13.99
N VAL A 8 7.48 -2.75 14.56
CA VAL A 8 8.32 -1.58 14.34
C VAL A 8 9.58 -1.80 15.17
N HIS A 9 10.62 -2.35 14.54
CA HIS A 9 11.97 -2.23 15.10
C HIS A 9 12.42 -0.80 14.85
N SER A 10 12.91 -0.10 15.88
CA SER A 10 13.58 1.19 15.69
C SER A 10 14.67 1.01 14.64
N SER A 11 14.46 1.56 13.46
CA SER A 11 15.40 1.48 12.36
C SER A 11 16.65 2.29 12.68
N ARG A 12 17.77 1.87 12.09
CA ARG A 12 19.07 2.53 12.20
C ARG A 12 18.89 4.03 11.89
N PRO A 13 19.51 4.96 12.64
CA PRO A 13 19.42 6.38 12.35
C PRO A 13 19.86 6.62 10.91
N VAL A 14 18.97 7.14 10.07
CA VAL A 14 19.36 7.59 8.73
C VAL A 14 20.10 8.90 8.93
N ALA A 15 21.43 8.88 8.74
CA ALA A 15 22.30 10.03 9.01
C ALA A 15 21.86 11.32 8.29
N ALA A 16 21.14 11.21 7.17
CA ALA A 16 20.60 12.33 6.41
C ALA A 16 19.32 12.97 6.98
N ALA A 17 18.53 12.24 7.79
CA ALA A 17 17.26 12.73 8.32
C ALA A 17 17.42 13.90 9.31
N VAL A 18 18.59 14.01 9.93
CA VAL A 18 18.93 15.12 10.85
C VAL A 18 19.33 16.39 10.07
N ALA A 19 19.79 16.26 8.82
CA ALA A 19 20.31 17.39 8.03
C ALA A 19 19.26 18.07 7.13
N ALA A 20 18.20 17.36 6.71
CA ALA A 20 17.17 17.90 5.81
C ALA A 20 16.16 18.84 6.50
N GLY A 21 16.19 18.93 7.83
CA GLY A 21 15.22 19.67 8.61
C GLY A 21 13.88 18.95 8.71
N ILE A 22 13.25 19.03 9.87
CA ILE A 22 11.83 18.71 10.05
C ILE A 22 11.09 19.98 9.61
N GLY A 23 10.34 19.96 8.51
CA GLY A 23 9.77 21.18 7.96
C GLY A 23 8.77 20.96 6.83
N TRP A 24 7.73 21.81 6.81
CA TRP A 24 6.54 21.70 5.98
C TRP A 24 6.79 21.67 4.47
N ASP A 25 7.86 22.28 3.97
CA ASP A 25 8.12 22.39 2.52
C ASP A 25 8.75 21.12 1.94
N ALA A 26 9.69 20.50 2.66
CA ALA A 26 10.22 19.18 2.30
C ALA A 26 9.10 18.13 2.32
N ASP A 27 8.13 18.27 3.22
CA ASP A 27 6.98 17.37 3.30
C ASP A 27 6.06 17.49 2.08
N ARG A 28 5.93 18.67 1.42
CA ARG A 28 5.03 18.85 0.27
C ARG A 28 5.49 18.09 -0.99
N ALA A 29 6.76 18.23 -1.39
CA ALA A 29 7.29 17.52 -2.55
C ALA A 29 7.33 16.01 -2.32
N ASN A 30 7.73 15.58 -1.13
CA ASN A 30 7.75 14.16 -0.76
C ASN A 30 6.33 13.56 -0.66
N MET A 31 5.36 14.33 -0.18
CA MET A 31 3.94 13.94 -0.20
C MET A 31 3.41 13.75 -1.61
N ALA A 32 3.79 14.60 -2.58
CA ALA A 32 3.42 14.41 -3.98
C ALA A 32 3.97 13.09 -4.54
N GLY A 33 5.22 12.74 -4.23
CA GLY A 33 5.81 11.47 -4.62
C GLY A 33 5.10 10.25 -3.99
N ALA A 34 4.74 10.34 -2.71
CA ALA A 34 3.97 9.29 -2.04
C ALA A 34 2.56 9.13 -2.65
N ARG A 35 1.90 10.23 -3.03
CA ARG A 35 0.61 10.20 -3.73
C ARG A 35 0.73 9.56 -5.11
N ALA A 36 1.73 9.95 -5.90
CA ALA A 36 1.97 9.38 -7.23
C ALA A 36 2.20 7.86 -7.18
N CYS A 37 2.87 7.36 -6.13
CA CYS A 37 3.02 5.91 -5.91
C CYS A 37 1.65 5.21 -5.72
N VAL A 38 0.72 5.85 -5.01
CA VAL A 38 -0.62 5.29 -4.75
C VAL A 38 -1.52 5.40 -5.98
N GLU A 39 -1.38 6.46 -6.77
CA GLU A 39 -2.05 6.61 -8.06
C GLU A 39 -1.55 5.57 -9.08
N ALA A 40 -0.24 5.27 -9.09
CA ALA A 40 0.31 4.17 -9.88
C ALA A 40 -0.22 2.80 -9.41
N TYR A 41 -0.39 2.62 -8.10
CA TYR A 41 -1.05 1.44 -7.53
C TYR A 41 -2.49 1.29 -8.02
N TYR A 42 -3.26 2.38 -8.08
CA TYR A 42 -4.61 2.39 -8.65
C TYR A 42 -4.57 1.99 -10.13
N ALA A 43 -3.80 2.71 -10.94
CA ALA A 43 -3.72 2.46 -12.38
C ALA A 43 -3.34 1.00 -12.68
N ALA A 44 -2.31 0.48 -12.03
CA ALA A 44 -1.91 -0.92 -12.18
C ALA A 44 -3.02 -1.90 -11.78
N GLY A 45 -3.77 -1.57 -10.73
CA GLY A 45 -4.88 -2.37 -10.24
C GLY A 45 -6.06 -2.42 -11.19
N HIS A 46 -6.49 -1.26 -11.69
CA HIS A 46 -7.64 -1.15 -12.59
C HIS A 46 -7.33 -1.67 -14.00
N GLY A 47 -6.08 -1.54 -14.46
CA GLY A 47 -5.60 -2.10 -15.73
C GLY A 47 -5.25 -3.58 -15.67
N SER A 48 -5.42 -4.25 -14.52
CA SER A 48 -5.01 -5.65 -14.29
C SER A 48 -3.53 -5.91 -14.63
N ASP A 49 -2.69 -4.90 -14.51
CA ASP A 49 -1.26 -4.97 -14.85
C ASP A 49 -0.45 -5.40 -13.63
N ALA A 50 -0.23 -6.72 -13.52
CA ALA A 50 0.55 -7.30 -12.44
C ALA A 50 2.01 -6.85 -12.44
N GLU A 51 2.61 -6.50 -13.59
CA GLU A 51 4.00 -6.04 -13.64
C GLU A 51 4.13 -4.61 -13.11
N ALA A 52 3.21 -3.72 -13.51
CA ALA A 52 3.12 -2.38 -12.92
C ALA A 52 2.82 -2.44 -11.43
N MET A 53 1.95 -3.37 -11.02
CA MET A 53 1.64 -3.59 -9.61
C MET A 53 2.89 -4.00 -8.83
N VAL A 54 3.69 -4.94 -9.35
CA VAL A 54 4.96 -5.35 -8.73
C VAL A 54 5.90 -4.16 -8.54
N ARG A 55 5.97 -3.23 -9.49
CA ARG A 55 6.82 -2.02 -9.38
C ARG A 55 6.40 -1.09 -8.24
N CYS A 56 5.12 -1.12 -7.83
CA CYS A 56 4.61 -0.32 -6.71
C CYS A 56 5.05 -0.87 -5.34
N TYR A 57 5.36 -2.17 -5.24
CA TYR A 57 5.72 -2.82 -3.99
C TYR A 57 7.23 -3.05 -3.87
N HIS A 58 7.74 -2.92 -2.65
CA HIS A 58 9.08 -3.39 -2.32
C HIS A 58 9.07 -4.93 -2.15
N PRO A 59 10.13 -5.67 -2.53
CA PRO A 59 10.19 -7.12 -2.36
C PRO A 59 9.97 -7.63 -0.93
N CYS A 60 10.24 -6.81 0.09
CA CYS A 60 10.00 -7.16 1.49
C CYS A 60 8.53 -7.05 1.94
N THR A 61 7.62 -6.61 1.06
CA THR A 61 6.25 -6.28 1.43
C THR A 61 5.54 -7.41 2.16
N ARG A 62 4.69 -7.01 3.11
CA ARG A 62 3.68 -7.88 3.73
C ARG A 62 2.28 -7.35 3.43
N LEU A 63 1.41 -8.24 2.95
CA LEU A 63 0.02 -7.94 2.61
C LEU A 63 -0.88 -8.62 3.63
N THR A 64 -1.68 -7.85 4.35
CA THR A 64 -2.46 -8.33 5.48
C THR A 64 -3.93 -7.93 5.36
N ALA A 65 -4.82 -8.79 5.85
CA ALA A 65 -6.24 -8.49 5.98
C ALA A 65 -6.79 -9.17 7.24
N PRO A 66 -7.75 -8.57 7.97
CA PRO A 66 -8.44 -9.27 9.02
C PRO A 66 -9.27 -10.40 8.43
N SER A 67 -9.44 -11.48 9.21
CA SER A 67 -10.22 -12.63 8.77
C SER A 67 -10.85 -13.34 9.96
N SER A 68 -12.14 -13.67 9.85
CA SER A 68 -12.83 -14.49 10.83
C SER A 68 -12.54 -15.99 10.68
N THR A 69 -11.94 -16.41 9.55
CA THR A 69 -11.71 -17.83 9.22
C THR A 69 -10.23 -18.21 9.23
N ALA A 70 -9.32 -17.23 9.25
CA ALA A 70 -7.88 -17.48 9.32
C ALA A 70 -7.50 -18.03 10.69
N THR A 71 -6.86 -19.20 10.69
CA THR A 71 -6.24 -19.80 11.87
C THR A 71 -4.72 -19.83 11.71
N ALA A 72 -4.00 -20.10 12.79
CA ALA A 72 -2.55 -20.31 12.74
C ALA A 72 -2.11 -21.41 11.75
N ALA A 73 -2.99 -22.40 11.49
CA ALA A 73 -2.72 -23.47 10.54
C ALA A 73 -2.99 -23.08 9.08
N THR A 74 -3.93 -22.15 8.85
CA THR A 74 -4.37 -21.76 7.49
C THR A 74 -3.80 -20.44 7.01
N SER A 75 -3.20 -19.64 7.90
CA SER A 75 -2.56 -18.37 7.57
C SER A 75 -1.05 -18.48 7.64
N ALA A 76 -0.37 -18.01 6.60
CA ALA A 76 1.09 -17.88 6.57
C ALA A 76 1.65 -16.96 7.68
N SER A 77 0.78 -16.20 8.37
CA SER A 77 1.17 -15.44 9.56
C SER A 77 1.42 -16.32 10.80
N GLY A 78 0.91 -17.56 10.84
CA GLY A 78 0.94 -18.39 12.04
C GLY A 78 0.02 -17.90 13.16
N HIS A 79 -0.90 -16.96 12.87
CA HIS A 79 -1.79 -16.36 13.87
C HIS A 79 -3.26 -16.42 13.45
N ASN A 80 -4.14 -16.62 14.43
CA ASN A 80 -5.58 -16.53 14.23
C ASN A 80 -6.00 -15.08 13.95
N GLY A 81 -6.98 -14.90 13.07
CA GLY A 81 -7.65 -13.61 12.85
C GLY A 81 -7.05 -12.74 11.74
N VAL A 82 -5.96 -13.17 11.09
CA VAL A 82 -5.24 -12.38 10.08
C VAL A 82 -4.86 -13.28 8.91
N PHE A 83 -5.20 -12.88 7.68
CA PHE A 83 -4.57 -13.41 6.48
C PHE A 83 -3.29 -12.66 6.20
N LEU A 84 -2.18 -13.39 6.08
CA LEU A 84 -1.00 -12.92 5.35
C LEU A 84 -1.13 -13.43 3.92
N ILE A 85 -1.31 -12.51 2.97
CA ILE A 85 -1.49 -12.82 1.56
C ILE A 85 -0.10 -12.90 0.91
N PRO A 86 0.32 -14.06 0.37
CA PRO A 86 1.57 -14.16 -0.37
C PRO A 86 1.57 -13.18 -1.55
N HIS A 87 2.73 -12.57 -1.80
CA HIS A 87 2.84 -11.57 -2.87
C HIS A 87 2.52 -12.17 -4.24
N ALA A 88 2.98 -13.41 -4.50
CA ALA A 88 2.67 -14.13 -5.73
C ALA A 88 1.15 -14.31 -5.94
N ASP A 89 0.44 -14.77 -4.90
CA ASP A 89 -1.01 -14.95 -4.93
C ASP A 89 -1.73 -13.62 -5.20
N PHE A 90 -1.27 -12.53 -4.58
CA PHE A 90 -1.84 -11.20 -4.82
C PHE A 90 -1.65 -10.76 -6.28
N MET A 91 -0.46 -10.95 -6.85
CA MET A 91 -0.19 -10.59 -8.25
C MET A 91 -0.98 -11.46 -9.24
N GLN A 92 -1.18 -12.75 -8.95
CA GLN A 92 -2.07 -13.61 -9.73
C GLN A 92 -3.52 -13.08 -9.70
N ARG A 93 -4.01 -12.65 -8.54
CA ARG A 93 -5.34 -12.04 -8.42
C ARG A 93 -5.47 -10.74 -9.19
N VAL A 94 -4.41 -9.93 -9.27
CA VAL A 94 -4.40 -8.71 -10.09
C VAL A 94 -4.47 -9.06 -11.56
N ALA A 95 -3.61 -9.97 -12.04
CA ALA A 95 -3.60 -10.40 -13.43
C ALA A 95 -4.92 -11.05 -13.90
N ALA A 96 -5.62 -11.74 -13.00
CA ALA A 96 -6.88 -12.42 -13.29
C ALA A 96 -8.12 -11.53 -13.16
N ARG A 97 -7.97 -10.28 -12.71
CA ARG A 97 -9.12 -9.38 -12.51
C ARG A 97 -9.58 -8.79 -13.84
N GLU A 98 -10.87 -8.48 -13.95
CA GLU A 98 -11.38 -7.68 -15.05
C GLU A 98 -10.84 -6.24 -14.99
N ILE A 99 -10.59 -5.66 -16.16
CA ILE A 99 -10.15 -4.26 -16.27
C ILE A 99 -11.32 -3.36 -15.85
N THR A 100 -11.05 -2.44 -14.93
CA THR A 100 -12.07 -1.57 -14.29
C THR A 100 -11.82 -0.07 -14.50
N GLU A 101 -10.84 0.31 -15.32
CA GLU A 101 -10.44 1.72 -15.53
C GLU A 101 -11.59 2.63 -15.98
N ALA A 102 -12.53 2.09 -16.76
CA ALA A 102 -13.68 2.82 -17.28
C ALA A 102 -14.94 2.72 -16.38
N ASP A 103 -14.88 1.99 -15.26
CA ASP A 103 -16.03 1.82 -14.38
C ASP A 103 -16.28 3.13 -13.59
N PRO A 104 -17.50 3.71 -13.67
CA PRO A 104 -17.81 4.97 -12.98
C PRO A 104 -17.70 4.87 -11.44
N LEU A 105 -17.85 3.67 -10.86
CA LEU A 105 -17.68 3.46 -9.43
C LEU A 105 -16.22 3.59 -8.99
N CYS A 106 -15.27 3.26 -9.85
CA CYS A 106 -13.84 3.51 -9.60
C CYS A 106 -13.60 5.01 -9.46
N ALA A 107 -14.01 5.81 -10.45
CA ALA A 107 -13.89 7.28 -10.39
C ALA A 107 -14.62 7.91 -9.18
N LYS A 108 -15.72 7.31 -8.73
CA LYS A 108 -16.51 7.78 -7.57
C LYS A 108 -15.84 7.47 -6.23
N TYR A 109 -15.26 6.28 -6.08
CA TYR A 109 -14.82 5.77 -4.77
C TYR A 109 -13.31 5.72 -4.58
N ASP A 110 -12.51 5.72 -5.64
CA ASP A 110 -11.05 5.73 -5.53
C ASP A 110 -10.59 7.06 -4.96
N LYS A 111 -9.96 6.99 -3.77
CA LYS A 111 -9.62 8.19 -3.03
C LYS A 111 -8.49 7.97 -2.05
N ILE A 112 -7.47 8.79 -2.14
CA ILE A 112 -6.49 8.96 -1.05
C ILE A 112 -7.15 9.77 0.06
N THR A 113 -7.49 9.14 1.19
CA THR A 113 -8.19 9.80 2.30
C THR A 113 -7.21 10.51 3.24
N LYS A 114 -6.01 9.95 3.41
CA LYS A 114 -4.98 10.53 4.31
C LYS A 114 -3.58 10.21 3.80
N VAL A 115 -2.68 11.18 3.90
CA VAL A 115 -1.23 10.99 3.75
C VAL A 115 -0.55 11.56 4.99
N MET A 116 0.25 10.75 5.67
CA MET A 116 1.04 11.16 6.85
C MET A 116 2.51 10.95 6.54
N MET A 117 3.27 12.04 6.50
CA MET A 117 4.71 11.99 6.29
C MET A 117 5.43 11.75 7.62
N ALA A 118 6.53 11.01 7.56
CA ALA A 118 7.47 10.82 8.66
C ALA A 118 8.87 11.15 8.15
N GLY A 119 9.10 12.44 7.90
CA GLY A 119 10.29 12.94 7.20
C GLY A 119 10.20 12.73 5.69
N ALA A 120 11.35 12.88 5.01
CA ALA A 120 11.42 12.88 3.55
C ALA A 120 11.21 11.49 2.90
N ASP A 121 11.44 10.42 3.66
CA ASP A 121 11.62 9.07 3.09
C ASP A 121 10.62 8.03 3.62
N ALA A 122 9.67 8.44 4.46
CA ALA A 122 8.64 7.54 4.98
C ALA A 122 7.26 8.21 4.99
N ALA A 123 6.24 7.42 4.64
CA ALA A 123 4.86 7.87 4.67
C ALA A 123 3.91 6.73 5.06
N LEU A 124 2.76 7.10 5.63
CA LEU A 124 1.61 6.22 5.77
C LEU A 124 0.42 6.83 5.03
N VAL A 125 -0.17 6.06 4.12
CA VAL A 125 -1.30 6.47 3.31
C VAL A 125 -2.51 5.63 3.68
N VAL A 126 -3.66 6.27 3.86
CA VAL A 126 -4.96 5.60 3.91
C VAL A 126 -5.71 5.95 2.65
N CYS A 127 -6.23 4.94 1.96
CA CYS A 127 -6.90 5.15 0.69
C CYS A 127 -8.02 4.14 0.46
N HIS A 128 -8.96 4.50 -0.41
CA HIS A 128 -10.03 3.64 -0.89
C HIS A 128 -9.72 3.23 -2.33
N ILE A 129 -9.99 1.97 -2.67
CA ILE A 129 -9.88 1.48 -4.04
C ILE A 129 -11.04 0.54 -4.35
N ALA A 130 -11.77 0.84 -5.43
CA ALA A 130 -12.90 0.06 -5.87
C ALA A 130 -12.48 -0.95 -6.94
N TYR A 131 -12.87 -2.20 -6.71
CA TYR A 131 -12.93 -3.23 -7.75
C TYR A 131 -14.37 -3.74 -7.73
N PRO A 132 -15.30 -3.05 -8.42
CA PRO A 132 -16.71 -3.33 -8.31
C PRO A 132 -17.04 -4.82 -8.45
N PRO A 133 -17.90 -5.37 -7.56
CA PRO A 133 -18.73 -4.67 -6.57
C PRO A 133 -18.06 -4.45 -5.20
N VAL A 134 -16.73 -4.59 -5.07
CA VAL A 134 -16.00 -4.54 -3.80
C VAL A 134 -15.25 -3.23 -3.64
N LEU A 135 -15.38 -2.60 -2.47
CA LEU A 135 -14.62 -1.42 -2.07
C LEU A 135 -13.61 -1.83 -1.00
N PHE A 136 -12.34 -1.55 -1.23
CA PHE A 136 -11.28 -1.78 -0.26
C PHE A 136 -10.89 -0.47 0.42
N THR A 137 -10.62 -0.53 1.72
CA THR A 137 -9.88 0.50 2.46
C THR A 137 -8.50 -0.06 2.76
N ASP A 138 -7.49 0.54 2.14
CA ASP A 138 -6.10 0.17 2.29
C ASP A 138 -5.37 1.14 3.21
N VAL A 139 -4.55 0.59 4.08
CA VAL A 139 -3.53 1.31 4.86
C VAL A 139 -2.17 0.87 4.35
N LEU A 140 -1.45 1.81 3.74
CA LEU A 140 -0.19 1.58 3.05
C LEU A 140 0.94 2.26 3.81
N SER A 141 1.95 1.49 4.20
CA SER A 141 3.24 2.06 4.63
C SER A 141 4.14 2.15 3.42
N LEU A 142 4.68 3.33 3.15
CA LEU A 142 5.57 3.60 2.02
C LEU A 142 6.93 4.03 2.54
N LEU A 143 7.97 3.61 1.84
CA LEU A 143 9.33 4.12 2.00
C LEU A 143 9.86 4.60 0.66
N LYS A 144 10.73 5.61 0.71
CA LYS A 144 11.50 6.10 -0.43
C LYS A 144 12.85 5.37 -0.44
N PHE A 145 13.16 4.74 -1.56
CA PHE A 145 14.39 3.99 -1.75
C PHE A 145 15.23 4.66 -2.83
N SER A 146 16.52 4.82 -2.59
CA SER A 146 17.48 5.03 -3.66
C SER A 146 17.71 3.69 -4.36
N ASP A 147 17.58 3.62 -5.68
CA ASP A 147 17.95 2.41 -6.41
C ASP A 147 19.47 2.17 -6.25
N GLU A 148 19.89 0.91 -6.12
CA GLU A 148 21.31 0.53 -5.86
C GLU A 148 22.26 1.02 -6.97
N ASP A 149 21.73 1.24 -8.17
CA ASP A 149 22.47 1.71 -9.36
C ASP A 149 22.59 3.25 -9.46
N GLY A 150 22.26 4.00 -8.39
CA GLY A 150 22.33 5.47 -8.40
C GLY A 150 21.20 6.14 -9.19
N GLY A 151 20.10 5.42 -9.42
CA GLY A 151 18.89 5.96 -10.04
C GLY A 151 18.13 6.93 -9.12
N GLU A 152 17.19 7.67 -9.71
CA GLU A 152 16.31 8.59 -8.98
C GLU A 152 15.54 7.84 -7.86
N PRO A 153 15.47 8.39 -6.64
CA PRO A 153 14.77 7.76 -5.54
C PRO A 153 13.28 7.51 -5.85
N ARG A 154 12.78 6.31 -5.50
CA ARG A 154 11.40 5.90 -5.77
C ARG A 154 10.66 5.53 -4.49
N TRP A 155 9.40 5.95 -4.44
CA TRP A 155 8.48 5.50 -3.40
C TRP A 155 7.96 4.11 -3.72
N ARG A 156 7.97 3.22 -2.73
CA ARG A 156 7.39 1.89 -2.82
C ARG A 156 6.61 1.55 -1.55
N ILE A 157 5.54 0.78 -1.72
CA ILE A 157 4.76 0.22 -0.62
C ILE A 157 5.57 -0.91 0.02
N VAL A 158 5.73 -0.88 1.33
CA VAL A 158 6.45 -1.91 2.12
C VAL A 158 5.51 -2.70 3.04
N CYS A 159 4.29 -2.21 3.24
CA CYS A 159 3.25 -2.91 3.97
C CYS A 159 1.89 -2.46 3.45
N LYS A 160 0.96 -3.41 3.31
CA LYS A 160 -0.45 -3.13 3.10
C LYS A 160 -1.30 -3.88 4.11
N SER A 161 -2.20 -3.18 4.76
CA SER A 161 -3.33 -3.77 5.50
C SER A 161 -4.61 -3.33 4.83
N SER A 162 -5.48 -4.28 4.51
CA SER A 162 -6.71 -4.02 3.75
C SER A 162 -7.92 -4.55 4.48
N VAL A 163 -9.02 -3.80 4.43
CA VAL A 163 -10.37 -4.30 4.72
C VAL A 163 -11.25 -4.07 3.52
N SER A 164 -12.26 -4.91 3.33
CA SER A 164 -13.18 -4.83 2.20
C SER A 164 -14.61 -4.70 2.68
N ASP A 165 -15.38 -3.91 1.95
CA ASP A 165 -16.84 -3.83 2.04
C ASP A 165 -17.43 -3.91 0.61
N ARG A 166 -18.75 -3.88 0.48
CA ARG A 166 -19.39 -3.66 -0.82
C ARG A 166 -19.30 -2.19 -1.23
N CYS A 167 -19.14 -1.95 -2.52
CA CYS A 167 -19.42 -0.62 -3.08
C CYS A 167 -20.89 -0.27 -2.74
N PRO A 168 -21.15 0.91 -2.14
CA PRO A 168 -22.52 1.33 -1.89
C PRO A 168 -23.32 1.37 -3.21
N ALA A 169 -24.49 0.74 -3.21
CA ALA A 169 -25.47 0.85 -4.28
C ALA A 169 -25.95 2.30 -4.38
N GLU A 170 -26.24 2.75 -5.59
CA GLU A 170 -26.81 4.08 -5.85
C GLU A 170 -28.22 4.24 -5.28
#